data_AF-A0A453AKA7-F1
#
_entry.id   AF-A0A453AKA7-F1
#
_cell.length_a   1.000
_cell.length_b   1.000
_cell.length_c   1.000
_cell.angle_alpha   90.00
_cell.angle_beta   90.00
_cell.angle_gamma   90.00
#
_symmetry.space_group_name_H-M   'P 1'
#
loop_
_entity.id
_entity.type
_entity.pdbx_description
1 polymer ?
#
loop_
_entity_poly.entity_id
_entity_poly.type
_entity_poly.pdbx_seq_one_letter_code
_entity_poly.pdbx_strand_id
1 'polypeptide(L)'
;MTPQPLKIRADVEMKCFQFDGVLHIKEAMRKAEAAGNADCPVKIKLVAPPLYVLTTQTLDKDQGIAVLTNATKICAEAIEKHKGKLVVKEAARAVSE
;
A
#
# COMPACT_ATOMS: atom_id res chain seq x y z
N MET A 1 -8.71 28.32 -7.20
CA MET A 1 -9.26 26.95 -7.18
C MET A 1 -8.29 26.11 -6.38
N THR A 2 -8.60 25.82 -5.12
CA THR A 2 -7.76 24.92 -4.30
C THR A 2 -7.93 23.50 -4.84
N PRO A 3 -6.85 22.79 -5.20
CA PRO A 3 -6.94 21.39 -5.62
C PRO A 3 -7.60 20.60 -4.49
N GLN A 4 -8.72 19.95 -4.80
CA GLN A 4 -9.37 19.06 -3.84
C GLN A 4 -8.52 17.79 -3.74
N PRO A 5 -8.17 17.33 -2.53
CA PRO A 5 -7.38 16.12 -2.38
C PRO A 5 -8.18 14.91 -2.86
N LEU A 6 -7.60 14.16 -3.80
CA LEU A 6 -8.15 12.91 -4.26
C LEU A 6 -7.73 11.77 -3.34
N LYS A 7 -8.70 10.91 -3.04
CA LYS A 7 -8.43 9.65 -2.34
C LYS A 7 -8.10 8.60 -3.37
N ILE A 8 -6.97 7.93 -3.21
CA ILE A 8 -6.59 6.79 -4.03
C ILE A 8 -6.68 5.55 -3.16
N ARG A 9 -7.25 4.49 -3.72
CA ARG A 9 -7.38 3.17 -3.11
C ARG A 9 -6.65 2.15 -3.96
N ALA A 10 -5.96 1.21 -3.33
CA ALA A 10 -5.50 -0.02 -3.94
C ALA A 10 -5.79 -1.19 -3.02
N ASP A 11 -6.06 -2.35 -3.61
CA ASP A 11 -6.33 -3.57 -2.90
C ASP A 11 -5.20 -4.55 -3.22
N VAL A 12 -4.49 -4.99 -2.18
CA VAL A 12 -3.37 -5.92 -2.28
C VAL A 12 -3.63 -7.14 -1.42
N GLU A 13 -3.18 -8.28 -1.92
CA GLU A 13 -3.23 -9.55 -1.24
C GLU A 13 -1.81 -9.91 -0.79
N MET A 14 -1.59 -9.98 0.52
CA MET A 14 -0.28 -10.31 1.08
C MET A 14 -0.36 -11.68 1.75
N LYS A 15 0.49 -12.60 1.31
CA LYS A 15 0.62 -13.94 1.90
C LYS A 15 2.06 -14.15 2.34
N CYS A 16 2.26 -14.58 3.58
CA CYS A 16 3.58 -14.94 4.07
C CYS A 16 3.49 -16.36 4.63
N PHE A 17 4.35 -17.26 4.13
CA PHE A 17 4.30 -18.70 4.45
C PHE A 17 5.30 -19.09 5.55
N GLN A 18 6.08 -18.14 6.06
CA GLN A 18 7.06 -18.37 7.13
C GLN A 18 6.44 -18.27 8.52
N PHE A 19 7.08 -18.96 9.47
CA PHE A 19 6.92 -18.70 10.91
C PHE A 19 7.25 -17.21 11.15
N ASP A 20 6.45 -16.51 11.94
CA ASP A 20 6.48 -15.03 12.08
C ASP A 20 6.07 -14.22 10.84
N GLY A 21 5.37 -14.82 9.87
CA GLY A 21 4.90 -14.11 8.68
C GLY A 21 4.07 -12.83 8.96
N VAL A 22 3.31 -12.80 10.06
CA VAL A 22 2.57 -11.60 10.50
C VAL A 22 3.53 -10.45 10.87
N LEU A 23 4.66 -10.76 11.50
CA LEU A 23 5.65 -9.77 11.90
C LEU A 23 6.31 -9.14 10.66
N HIS A 24 6.66 -9.96 9.67
CA HIS A 24 7.20 -9.49 8.40
C HIS A 24 6.20 -8.66 7.58
N ILE A 25 4.93 -9.06 7.58
CA ILE A 25 3.86 -8.25 6.96
C ILE A 25 3.74 -6.89 7.67
N LYS A 26 3.80 -6.85 9.00
CA LYS A 26 3.79 -5.58 9.76
C LYS A 26 5.00 -4.70 9.45
N GLU A 27 6.20 -5.27 9.35
CA GLU A 27 7.40 -4.53 8.98
C GLU A 27 7.33 -3.98 7.55
N ALA A 28 6.85 -4.79 6.60
CA ALA A 28 6.63 -4.37 5.22
C ALA A 28 5.61 -3.21 5.17
N MET A 29 4.48 -3.34 5.87
CA MET A 29 3.48 -2.27 5.98
C MET A 29 4.08 -0.99 6.55
N ARG A 30 4.88 -1.07 7.63
CA ARG A 30 5.50 0.09 8.25
C ARG A 30 6.48 0.81 7.31
N LYS A 31 7.22 0.05 6.47
CA LYS A 31 8.08 0.62 5.43
C LYS A 31 7.28 1.28 4.31
N ALA A 32 6.15 0.71 3.92
CA ALA A 32 5.23 1.33 2.96
C ALA A 32 4.57 2.60 3.51
N GLU A 33 4.19 2.62 4.79
CA GLU A 33 3.69 3.84 5.45
C GLU A 33 4.78 4.92 5.53
N ALA A 34 6.04 4.54 5.77
CA ALA A 34 7.18 5.46 5.75
C ALA A 34 7.51 6.00 4.35
N ALA A 35 7.08 5.33 3.28
CA ALA A 35 7.16 5.86 1.92
C ALA A 35 6.08 6.92 1.64
N GLY A 36 5.08 7.05 2.53
CA GLY A 36 4.12 8.14 2.52
C GLY A 36 4.72 9.42 3.11
N ASN A 37 4.43 10.56 2.48
CA ASN A 37 4.85 11.88 2.93
C ASN A 37 3.70 12.63 3.63
N ALA A 38 3.97 13.78 4.25
CA ALA A 38 2.94 14.61 4.90
C ALA A 38 1.79 15.02 3.96
N ASP A 39 2.11 15.20 2.67
CA ASP A 39 1.14 15.53 1.61
C ASP A 39 0.44 14.27 1.03
N CYS A 40 1.02 13.09 1.24
CA CYS A 40 0.54 11.81 0.71
C CYS A 40 0.56 10.70 1.78
N PRO A 41 -0.32 10.77 2.79
CA PRO A 41 -0.32 9.79 3.87
C PRO A 41 -0.86 8.44 3.37
N VAL A 42 0.03 7.45 3.28
CA VAL A 42 -0.34 6.06 2.99
C VAL A 42 -0.85 5.42 4.27
N LYS A 43 -2.09 4.91 4.24
CA LYS A 43 -2.71 4.14 5.31
C LYS A 43 -3.10 2.78 4.81
N ILE A 44 -2.72 1.75 5.56
CA ILE A 44 -3.02 0.37 5.23
C ILE A 44 -4.08 -0.13 6.21
N LYS A 45 -5.18 -0.68 5.69
CA LYS A 45 -6.24 -1.31 6.49
C LYS A 45 -6.39 -2.76 6.07
N LEU A 46 -6.61 -3.64 7.04
CA LEU A 46 -7.01 -5.01 6.79
C LEU A 46 -8.53 -5.02 6.59
N VAL A 47 -9.01 -5.55 5.46
CA VAL A 47 -10.45 -5.78 5.24
C VAL A 47 -10.80 -7.21 5.62
N ALA A 48 -10.02 -8.18 5.12
CA ALA A 48 -10.16 -9.59 5.44
C ALA A 48 -8.80 -10.27 5.26
N PRO A 49 -8.40 -11.28 6.04
CA PRO A 49 -7.26 -12.11 5.64
C PRO A 49 -7.62 -12.85 4.33
N PRO A 50 -6.85 -12.76 3.22
CA PRO A 50 -5.53 -12.15 2.98
C PRO A 50 -5.52 -10.78 2.24
N LEU A 51 -6.67 -10.11 2.15
CA LEU A 51 -6.93 -8.80 1.51
C LEU A 51 -6.65 -7.59 2.42
N TYR A 52 -5.69 -6.78 1.98
CA TYR A 52 -5.31 -5.51 2.58
C TYR A 52 -5.64 -4.37 1.61
N VAL A 53 -6.07 -3.23 2.14
CA VAL A 53 -6.36 -2.03 1.35
C VAL A 53 -5.39 -0.93 1.72
N LEU A 54 -4.73 -0.39 0.72
CA LEU A 54 -3.91 0.81 0.83
C LEU A 54 -4.75 1.99 0.38
N THR A 55 -4.82 2.99 1.23
CA THR A 55 -5.48 4.26 0.95
C THR A 55 -4.48 5.37 1.09
N THR A 56 -4.38 6.25 0.09
CA THR A 56 -3.60 7.48 0.18
C THR A 56 -4.47 8.67 -0.20
N GLN A 57 -4.12 9.84 0.31
CA GLN A 57 -4.73 11.11 -0.09
C GLN A 57 -3.66 11.91 -0.78
N THR A 58 -3.92 12.38 -2.00
CA THR A 58 -2.96 13.16 -2.75
C THR A 58 -3.68 14.26 -3.53
N LEU A 59 -2.99 15.36 -3.78
CA LEU A 59 -3.48 16.41 -4.66
C LEU A 59 -3.33 16.01 -6.13
N ASP A 60 -2.38 15.12 -6.43
CA ASP A 60 -2.02 14.75 -7.80
C ASP A 60 -2.16 13.24 -8.03
N LYS A 61 -3.02 12.86 -9.00
CA LYS A 61 -3.32 11.46 -9.31
C LYS A 61 -2.06 10.68 -9.68
N ASP A 62 -1.17 11.27 -10.47
CA ASP A 62 0.02 10.60 -10.97
C ASP A 62 1.02 10.37 -9.83
N GLN A 63 1.20 11.39 -9.00
CA GLN A 63 2.07 11.31 -7.84
C GLN A 63 1.59 10.26 -6.82
N GLY A 64 0.29 10.17 -6.55
CA GLY A 64 -0.23 9.15 -5.63
C GLY A 64 -0.15 7.73 -6.17
N ILE A 65 -0.32 7.52 -7.49
CA ILE A 65 -0.08 6.21 -8.14
C ILE A 65 1.40 5.84 -8.02
N ALA A 66 2.31 6.80 -8.27
CA ALA A 66 3.75 6.57 -8.13
C ALA A 66 4.14 6.20 -6.69
N VAL A 67 3.61 6.92 -5.69
CA VAL A 67 3.84 6.62 -4.27
C VAL A 67 3.32 5.23 -3.90
N LEU A 68 2.10 4.87 -4.31
CA LEU A 68 1.56 3.53 -4.02
C LEU A 68 2.35 2.43 -4.73
N THR A 69 2.79 2.68 -5.96
CA THR A 69 3.61 1.72 -6.72
C THR A 69 4.95 1.52 -6.02
N ASN A 70 5.58 2.60 -5.56
CA ASN A 70 6.83 2.54 -4.82
C ASN A 70 6.67 1.83 -3.47
N ALA A 71 5.62 2.15 -2.71
CA ALA A 71 5.28 1.48 -1.45
C ALA A 71 5.01 -0.02 -1.66
N THR A 72 4.31 -0.38 -2.73
CA THR A 72 4.05 -1.78 -3.11
C THR A 72 5.35 -2.51 -3.46
N LYS A 73 6.28 -1.84 -4.15
CA LYS A 73 7.59 -2.40 -4.51
C LYS A 73 8.46 -2.65 -3.29
N ILE A 74 8.53 -1.69 -2.35
CA ILE A 74 9.23 -1.85 -1.07
C ILE A 74 8.61 -2.98 -0.25
N CYS A 75 7.28 -3.07 -0.23
CA CYS A 75 6.57 -4.18 0.39
C CYS A 75 6.91 -5.52 -0.28
N ALA A 76 6.90 -5.58 -1.62
CA ALA A 76 7.21 -6.79 -2.36
C ALA A 76 8.64 -7.26 -2.06
N GLU A 77 9.63 -6.37 -2.11
CA GLU A 77 11.02 -6.71 -1.76
C GLU A 77 11.18 -7.19 -0.31
N ALA A 78 10.48 -6.55 0.64
CA ALA A 78 10.48 -6.99 2.02
C ALA A 78 9.85 -8.38 2.16
N ILE A 79 8.70 -8.61 1.54
CA ILE A 79 7.94 -9.86 1.62
C ILE A 79 8.67 -11.00 0.87
N GLU A 80 9.32 -10.74 -0.26
CA GLU A 80 10.11 -11.71 -1.03
C GLU A 80 11.30 -12.23 -0.24
N LYS A 81 11.98 -11.37 0.54
CA LYS A 81 13.06 -11.80 1.46
C LYS A 81 12.59 -12.83 2.49
N HIS A 82 11.31 -12.81 2.83
CA HIS A 82 10.69 -13.72 3.80
C HIS A 82 9.83 -14.81 3.15
N LYS A 83 10.13 -15.17 1.87
CA LYS A 83 9.38 -16.17 1.07
C LYS A 83 7.86 -15.93 1.05
N GLY A 84 7.43 -14.69 1.21
CA GLY A 84 6.04 -14.31 1.03
C GLY A 84 5.75 -13.98 -0.43
N LYS A 85 4.46 -13.88 -0.75
CA LYS A 85 3.94 -13.51 -2.06
C LYS A 85 2.97 -12.35 -1.90
N LEU A 86 3.21 -11.27 -2.64
CA LEU A 86 2.33 -10.12 -2.73
C LEU A 86 1.67 -10.13 -4.11
N VAL A 87 0.34 -10.02 -4.14
CA VAL A 87 -0.46 -9.95 -5.36
C VAL A 87 -1.30 -8.69 -5.31
N VAL A 88 -1.15 -7.81 -6.29
CA VAL A 88 -2.02 -6.62 -6.40
C VAL A 88 -3.33 -7.07 -7.04
N LYS A 89 -4.43 -7.01 -6.28
CA LYS A 89 -5.79 -7.36 -6.74
C LYS A 89 -6.37 -6.20 -7.53
N GLU A 90 -6.23 -4.99 -6.99
CA GLU A 90 -6.64 -3.75 -7.63
C GLU A 90 -5.52 -2.73 -7.49
N ALA A 91 -5.02 -2.26 -8.64
CA ALA A 91 -3.96 -1.26 -8.67
C ALA A 91 -4.47 0.09 -8.12
N ALA A 92 -3.54 1.01 -7.83
CA ALA A 92 -3.84 2.35 -7.34
C ALA A 92 -4.85 3.06 -8.25
N ARG A 93 -6.08 3.23 -7.75
CA ARG A 93 -7.17 3.90 -8.46
C ARG A 93 -7.67 5.08 -7.65
N ALA A 94 -7.80 6.23 -8.31
CA ALA A 94 -8.40 7.41 -7.72
C ALA A 94 -9.91 7.18 -7.52
N VAL A 95 -10.33 7.14 -6.26
CA VAL A 95 -11.72 7.18 -5.84
C VAL A 95 -12.10 8.66 -5.81
N SER A 96 -12.72 9.10 -6.91
CA SER A 96 -13.33 10.43 -6.99
C SER A 96 -14.80 10.24 -6.64
N GLU A 97 -15.28 10.94 -5.61
CA GLU A 97 -16.72 11.16 -5.40
C GLU A 97 -17.16 12.36 -6.23
#